data_AF-A0A838LL80-F1
#
_entry.id   AF-A0A838LL80-F1
#
_cell.length_a   1.000
_cell.length_b   1.000
_cell.length_c   1.000
_cell.angle_alpha   90.00
_cell.angle_beta   90.00
_cell.angle_gamma   90.00
#
_symmetry.space_group_name_H-M   'P 1'
#
loop_
_entity.id
_entity.type
_entity.pdbx_description
1 polymer ?
#
loop_
_entity_poly.entity_id
_entity_poly.type
_entity_poly.pdbx_seq_one_letter_code
_entity_poly.pdbx_strand_id
1 'polypeptide(L)'
;MSTIAPPASRRTGGTDVLRELAQVLGAFLLYNVGRMLAAQELGRADAHGQDIVDAERWLRLPAEASVQAWALGHGWLIDLANRYYVSIHFPLTIAVLVWLYRYRRPAYHWAKRALLAATGVALVFHVLVPVTPPRLLSSLGMVDTGHAGGVSIYQAPVLGSMSNEYAAMPSLHVGWALLLAVVLISACRSRWRWLWVLHPLATLFVVVSTANHYWLDGLAGSTLVVAALWLTRARRT
;
A
#
# COMPACT_ATOMS: atom_id res chain seq x y z
N MET A 1 -43.30 -37.98 17.44
CA MET A 1 -43.17 -36.68 16.72
C MET A 1 -41.95 -35.97 17.29
N SER A 2 -40.82 -35.97 16.56
CA SER A 2 -39.57 -35.36 17.02
C SER A 2 -39.42 -33.98 16.36
N THR A 3 -39.56 -32.93 17.16
CA THR A 3 -39.43 -31.53 16.72
C THR A 3 -37.95 -31.20 16.51
N ILE A 4 -37.56 -31.00 15.25
CA ILE A 4 -36.24 -30.47 14.88
C ILE A 4 -36.25 -28.98 15.22
N ALA A 5 -35.47 -28.58 16.22
CA ALA A 5 -35.24 -27.17 16.52
C ALA A 5 -34.54 -26.48 15.33
N PRO A 6 -34.94 -25.26 14.95
CA PRO A 6 -34.29 -24.53 13.86
C PRO A 6 -32.86 -24.16 14.28
N PRO A 7 -31.89 -24.11 13.34
CA PRO A 7 -30.53 -23.72 13.65
C PRO A 7 -30.52 -22.27 14.16
N ALA A 8 -29.94 -22.07 15.33
CA ALA A 8 -29.72 -20.75 15.90
C ALA A 8 -28.98 -19.86 14.88
N SER A 9 -29.65 -18.80 14.43
CA SER A 9 -29.01 -17.77 13.63
C SER A 9 -27.90 -17.16 14.49
N ARG A 10 -26.64 -17.38 14.09
CA ARG A 10 -25.52 -16.65 14.67
C ARG A 10 -25.75 -15.18 14.38
N ARG A 11 -26.26 -14.44 15.36
CA ARG A 11 -26.23 -12.98 15.39
C ARG A 11 -24.76 -12.58 15.30
N THR A 12 -24.27 -12.28 14.11
CA THR A 12 -22.98 -11.62 13.89
C THR A 12 -23.14 -10.17 14.35
N GLY A 13 -23.20 -9.99 15.67
CA GLY A 13 -23.55 -8.74 16.35
C GLY A 13 -22.36 -7.80 16.47
N GLY A 14 -22.63 -6.52 16.73
CA GLY A 14 -21.66 -5.41 16.68
C GLY A 14 -20.37 -5.57 17.51
N THR A 15 -20.28 -6.57 18.40
CA THR A 15 -19.04 -6.94 19.09
C THR A 15 -17.93 -7.37 18.14
N ASP A 16 -18.25 -8.02 17.02
CA ASP A 16 -17.27 -8.37 15.99
C ASP A 16 -16.75 -7.11 15.29
N VAL A 17 -17.63 -6.16 14.96
CA VAL A 17 -17.24 -4.89 14.32
C VAL A 17 -16.39 -4.02 15.25
N LEU A 18 -16.72 -3.96 16.54
CA LEU A 18 -15.93 -3.22 17.53
C LEU A 18 -14.53 -3.82 17.69
N ARG A 19 -14.41 -5.15 17.68
CA ARG A 19 -13.11 -5.83 17.71
C ARG A 19 -12.29 -5.55 16.45
N GLU A 20 -12.93 -5.55 15.29
CA GLU A 20 -12.31 -5.18 14.01
C GLU A 20 -11.75 -3.75 14.04
N LEU A 21 -12.57 -2.79 14.48
CA LEU A 21 -12.16 -1.39 14.61
C LEU A 21 -11.02 -1.20 15.63
N ALA A 22 -11.09 -1.89 16.77
CA ALA A 22 -10.05 -1.81 17.79
C ALA A 22 -8.69 -2.32 17.28
N GLN A 23 -8.67 -3.38 16.45
CA GLN A 23 -7.43 -3.89 15.86
C GLN A 23 -6.81 -2.92 14.86
N VAL A 24 -7.63 -2.31 14.00
CA VAL A 24 -7.16 -1.30 13.03
C VAL A 24 -6.65 -0.06 13.76
N LEU A 25 -7.41 0.44 14.74
CA LEU A 25 -7.04 1.60 15.54
C LEU A 25 -5.78 1.33 16.37
N GLY A 26 -5.66 0.16 16.99
CA GLY A 26 -4.47 -0.23 17.75
C GLY A 26 -3.21 -0.29 16.88
N ALA A 27 -3.31 -0.87 15.69
CA ALA A 27 -2.20 -0.87 14.72
C ALA A 27 -1.84 0.55 14.27
N PHE A 28 -2.84 1.40 14.02
CA PHE A 28 -2.64 2.80 13.65
C PHE A 28 -1.97 3.62 14.76
N LEU A 29 -2.36 3.41 16.03
CA LEU A 29 -1.74 4.11 17.16
C LEU A 29 -0.30 3.63 17.38
N LEU A 30 -0.04 2.33 17.30
CA LEU A 30 1.31 1.78 17.43
C LEU A 30 2.26 2.32 16.36
N TYR A 31 1.76 2.44 15.12
CA TYR A 31 2.48 3.09 14.02
C TYR A 31 2.90 4.52 14.38
N ASN A 32 1.94 5.34 14.84
CA ASN A 32 2.21 6.74 15.15
C ASN A 32 3.20 6.91 16.32
N VAL A 33 3.14 6.03 17.33
CA VAL A 33 4.12 6.02 18.44
C VAL A 33 5.51 5.65 17.94
N GLY A 34 5.64 4.60 17.14
CA GLY A 34 6.93 4.20 16.54
C GLY A 34 7.55 5.32 15.71
N ARG A 35 6.71 6.07 14.97
CA ARG A 35 7.17 7.20 14.16
C ARG A 35 7.63 8.39 15.00
N MET A 36 6.99 8.65 16.15
CA MET A 36 7.40 9.74 17.05
C MET A 36 8.78 9.46 17.69
N LEU A 37 9.14 8.19 17.87
CA LEU A 37 10.45 7.77 18.36
C LEU A 37 11.54 7.76 17.27
N ALA A 38 11.14 7.68 15.99
CA ALA A 38 12.02 7.59 14.83
C ALA A 38 12.43 8.96 14.25
N ALA A 39 12.32 10.04 15.03
CA ALA A 39 12.58 11.41 14.58
C ALA A 39 14.05 11.62 14.12
N GLN A 40 14.25 11.30 12.84
CA GLN A 40 15.21 11.69 11.78
C GLN A 40 16.66 12.09 12.11
N GLU A 41 17.58 11.25 11.64
CA GLU A 41 18.82 11.72 11.00
C GLU A 41 18.64 11.70 9.47
N LEU A 42 18.30 12.85 8.87
CA LEU A 42 18.07 13.00 7.43
C LEU A 42 19.22 12.45 6.56
N GLY A 43 20.47 12.61 7.01
CA GLY A 43 21.63 12.09 6.30
C GLY A 43 21.64 10.57 6.10
N ARG A 44 21.03 9.80 7.03
CA ARG A 44 20.91 8.34 6.88
C ARG A 44 19.84 7.96 5.86
N ALA A 45 18.75 8.73 5.77
CA ALA A 45 17.67 8.45 4.83
C ALA A 45 18.08 8.68 3.37
N ASP A 46 18.88 9.72 3.11
CA ASP A 46 19.45 10.00 1.79
C ASP A 46 20.45 8.92 1.38
N ALA A 47 21.30 8.47 2.31
CA ALA A 47 22.23 7.37 2.05
C ALA A 47 21.50 6.08 1.65
N HIS A 48 20.45 5.68 2.37
CA HIS A 48 19.65 4.52 1.99
C HIS A 48 18.93 4.70 0.63
N GLY A 49 18.47 5.92 0.32
CA GLY A 49 17.92 6.24 -1.00
C GLY A 49 18.94 6.05 -2.11
N GLN A 50 20.18 6.51 -1.89
CA GLN A 50 21.28 6.33 -2.83
C GLN A 50 21.68 4.85 -2.99
N ASP A 51 21.71 4.09 -1.89
CA ASP A 51 21.98 2.64 -1.91
C ASP A 51 20.96 1.89 -2.79
N ILE A 52 19.67 2.27 -2.73
CA ILE A 52 18.62 1.70 -3.58
C ILE A 52 18.89 2.02 -5.05
N VAL A 53 19.19 3.28 -5.37
CA VAL A 53 19.50 3.70 -6.74
C VAL A 53 20.69 2.92 -7.31
N ASP A 54 21.73 2.71 -6.51
CA ASP A 54 22.91 1.98 -6.95
C ASP A 54 22.63 0.48 -7.11
N ALA A 55 21.78 -0.10 -6.26
CA ALA A 55 21.28 -1.46 -6.42
C ALA A 55 20.43 -1.61 -7.71
N GLU A 56 19.55 -0.66 -8.03
CA GLU A 56 18.74 -0.67 -9.24
C GLU A 56 19.59 -0.56 -10.51
N ARG A 57 20.62 0.30 -10.48
CA ARG A 57 21.62 0.41 -11.55
C ARG A 57 22.39 -0.89 -11.74
N TRP A 58 22.79 -1.53 -10.63
CA TRP A 58 23.46 -2.84 -10.67
C TRP A 58 22.56 -3.92 -11.28
N LEU A 59 21.27 -3.91 -10.94
CA LEU A 59 20.23 -4.78 -11.52
C LEU A 59 19.83 -4.38 -12.95
N ARG A 60 20.33 -3.26 -13.47
CA ARG A 60 19.99 -2.69 -14.80
C ARG A 60 18.50 -2.41 -14.96
N LEU A 61 17.83 -2.01 -13.88
CA LEU A 61 16.45 -1.55 -13.94
C LEU A 61 16.36 -0.20 -14.68
N PRO A 62 15.24 0.08 -15.38
CA PRO A 62 15.07 1.35 -16.07
C PRO A 62 15.03 2.51 -15.08
N ALA A 63 15.61 3.65 -15.42
CA ALA A 63 15.59 4.81 -14.55
C ALA A 63 14.16 5.36 -14.36
N GLU A 64 13.74 5.56 -13.11
CA GLU A 64 12.48 6.20 -12.73
C GLU A 64 12.37 7.60 -13.35
N ALA A 65 13.50 8.31 -13.42
CA ALA A 65 13.61 9.62 -14.05
C ALA A 65 13.11 9.61 -15.51
N SER A 66 13.36 8.53 -16.26
CA SER A 66 12.86 8.41 -17.64
C SER A 66 11.34 8.26 -17.70
N VAL A 67 10.76 7.51 -16.76
CA VAL A 67 9.30 7.35 -16.66
C VAL A 67 8.64 8.67 -16.26
N GLN A 68 9.20 9.36 -15.26
CA GLN A 68 8.71 10.66 -14.85
C GLN A 68 8.84 11.70 -15.97
N ALA A 69 9.99 11.78 -16.65
CA ALA A 69 10.19 12.72 -17.76
C ALA A 69 9.16 12.51 -18.88
N TRP A 70 8.90 11.26 -19.26
CA TRP A 70 7.85 10.94 -20.24
C TRP A 70 6.45 11.36 -19.77
N ALA A 71 6.13 11.10 -18.49
CA ALA A 71 4.83 11.47 -17.92
C ALA A 71 4.66 13.00 -17.79
N LEU A 72 5.72 13.74 -17.46
CA LEU A 72 5.74 15.20 -17.41
C LEU A 72 5.47 15.83 -18.79
N GLY A 73 5.85 15.15 -19.88
CA GLY A 73 5.44 15.55 -21.24
C GLY A 73 3.92 15.50 -21.48
N HIS A 74 3.17 14.88 -20.58
CA HIS A 74 1.71 14.70 -20.65
C HIS A 74 1.07 15.20 -19.35
N GLY A 75 0.96 16.52 -19.16
CA GLY A 75 0.50 17.11 -17.88
C GLY A 75 -0.79 16.51 -17.30
N TRP A 76 -1.77 16.17 -18.14
CA TRP A 76 -3.01 15.52 -17.71
C TRP A 76 -2.79 14.17 -17.00
N LEU A 77 -1.74 13.44 -17.39
CA LEU A 77 -1.40 12.14 -16.84
C LEU A 77 -0.79 12.29 -15.43
N ILE A 78 0.05 13.31 -15.22
CA ILE A 78 0.58 13.66 -13.90
C ILE A 78 -0.54 14.13 -12.96
N ASP A 79 -1.45 14.98 -13.44
CA ASP A 79 -2.59 15.42 -12.64
C ASP A 79 -3.49 14.24 -12.23
N LEU A 80 -3.70 13.31 -13.15
CA LEU A 80 -4.45 12.08 -12.88
C LEU A 80 -3.70 11.19 -11.88
N ALA A 81 -2.39 11.04 -12.04
CA ALA A 81 -1.56 10.23 -11.15
C ALA A 81 -1.53 10.80 -9.72
N ASN A 82 -1.34 12.11 -9.57
CA ASN A 82 -1.41 12.79 -8.27
C ASN A 82 -2.80 12.62 -7.63
N ARG A 83 -3.89 12.80 -8.39
CA ARG A 83 -5.26 12.56 -7.88
C ARG A 83 -5.49 11.11 -7.49
N TYR A 84 -5.00 10.17 -8.27
CA TYR A 84 -5.08 8.75 -7.95
C TYR A 84 -4.37 8.43 -6.64
N TYR A 85 -3.13 8.94 -6.51
CA TYR A 85 -2.27 8.72 -5.34
C TYR A 85 -2.97 9.14 -4.05
N VAL A 86 -3.63 10.31 -4.06
CA VAL A 86 -4.31 10.83 -2.87
C VAL A 86 -5.70 10.23 -2.66
N SER A 87 -6.47 9.99 -3.73
CA SER A 87 -7.93 9.80 -3.61
C SER A 87 -8.43 8.40 -3.89
N ILE A 88 -7.68 7.54 -4.60
CA ILE A 88 -8.23 6.26 -5.09
C ILE A 88 -7.77 5.08 -4.25
N HIS A 89 -6.49 5.04 -3.87
CA HIS A 89 -5.90 3.84 -3.28
C HIS A 89 -6.57 3.40 -1.97
N PHE A 90 -6.74 4.31 -1.00
CA PHE A 90 -7.35 3.99 0.29
C PHE A 90 -8.86 3.71 0.20
N PRO A 91 -9.69 4.56 -0.46
CA PRO A 91 -11.12 4.28 -0.57
C PRO A 91 -11.42 2.98 -1.31
N LEU A 92 -10.65 2.66 -2.36
CA LEU A 92 -10.80 1.39 -3.08
C LEU A 92 -10.49 0.19 -2.17
N THR A 93 -9.43 0.27 -1.37
CA THR A 93 -9.09 -0.77 -0.39
C THR A 93 -10.23 -1.01 0.59
N ILE A 94 -10.80 0.06 1.16
CA ILE A 94 -11.95 -0.02 2.07
C ILE A 94 -13.15 -0.64 1.36
N ALA A 95 -13.49 -0.17 0.17
CA ALA A 95 -14.63 -0.67 -0.60
C ALA A 95 -14.51 -2.17 -0.91
N VAL A 96 -13.31 -2.63 -1.30
CA VAL A 96 -13.04 -4.05 -1.55
C VAL A 96 -13.17 -4.87 -0.26
N LEU A 97 -12.61 -4.41 0.87
CA LEU A 97 -12.74 -5.13 2.13
C LEU A 97 -14.19 -5.22 2.60
N VAL A 98 -14.98 -4.15 2.47
CA VAL A 98 -16.42 -4.14 2.77
C VAL A 98 -17.17 -5.12 1.86
N TRP A 99 -16.87 -5.13 0.56
CA TRP A 99 -17.48 -6.06 -0.38
C TRP A 99 -17.12 -7.52 -0.05
N LEU A 100 -15.85 -7.81 0.24
CA LEU A 100 -15.41 -9.14 0.66
C LEU A 100 -16.08 -9.55 1.97
N TYR A 101 -16.21 -8.64 2.93
CA TYR A 101 -16.91 -8.90 4.19
C TYR A 101 -18.38 -9.27 3.94
N ARG A 102 -19.06 -8.56 3.04
CA ARG A 102 -20.48 -8.76 2.78
C ARG A 102 -20.78 -10.01 1.95
N TYR A 103 -19.92 -10.37 1.01
CA TYR A 103 -20.21 -11.38 -0.02
C TYR A 103 -19.22 -12.56 -0.06
N ARG A 104 -18.02 -12.43 0.52
CA ARG A 104 -16.92 -13.41 0.42
C ARG A 104 -16.15 -13.54 1.74
N ARG A 105 -16.85 -13.82 2.84
CA ARG A 105 -16.28 -13.85 4.21
C ARG A 105 -14.94 -14.60 4.37
N PRO A 106 -14.73 -15.80 3.80
CA PRO A 106 -13.42 -16.46 3.89
C PRO A 106 -12.28 -15.66 3.23
N ALA A 107 -12.56 -15.04 2.07
CA ALA A 107 -11.59 -14.20 1.37
C ALA A 107 -11.33 -12.88 2.11
N TYR A 108 -12.34 -12.31 2.78
CA TYR A 108 -12.15 -11.16 3.67
C TYR A 108 -11.14 -11.45 4.78
N HIS A 109 -11.31 -12.55 5.52
CA HIS A 109 -10.40 -12.88 6.62
C HIS A 109 -8.98 -13.17 6.13
N TRP A 110 -8.83 -13.80 4.96
CA TRP A 110 -7.53 -13.99 4.33
C TRP A 110 -6.88 -12.66 3.95
N ALA A 111 -7.62 -11.79 3.24
CA ALA A 111 -7.15 -10.46 2.86
C ALA A 111 -6.74 -9.63 4.07
N LYS A 112 -7.60 -9.55 5.10
CA LYS A 112 -7.35 -8.81 6.32
C LYS A 112 -6.07 -9.28 7.02
N ARG A 113 -5.90 -10.59 7.20
CA ARG A 113 -4.71 -11.16 7.86
C ARG A 113 -3.44 -10.82 7.09
N ALA A 114 -3.46 -10.99 5.76
CA ALA A 114 -2.33 -10.65 4.92
C ALA A 114 -2.02 -9.15 4.95
N LEU A 115 -3.05 -8.31 4.89
CA LEU A 115 -2.92 -6.85 4.93
C LEU A 115 -2.31 -6.37 6.24
N LEU A 116 -2.81 -6.85 7.38
CA LEU A 116 -2.29 -6.50 8.70
C LEU A 116 -0.85 -7.00 8.90
N ALA A 117 -0.54 -8.23 8.47
CA ALA A 117 0.80 -8.79 8.58
C ALA A 117 1.82 -8.02 7.72
N ALA A 118 1.51 -7.81 6.43
CA ALA A 118 2.39 -7.06 5.53
C ALA A 118 2.55 -5.61 5.98
N THR A 119 1.46 -4.94 6.38
CA THR A 119 1.52 -3.56 6.87
C THR A 119 2.34 -3.47 8.15
N GLY A 120 2.11 -4.35 9.13
CA GLY A 120 2.87 -4.35 10.37
C GLY A 120 4.38 -4.49 10.14
N VAL A 121 4.81 -5.39 9.24
CA VAL A 121 6.22 -5.53 8.87
C VAL A 121 6.74 -4.29 8.16
N ALA A 122 6.02 -3.77 7.16
CA ALA A 122 6.42 -2.56 6.44
C ALA A 122 6.62 -1.37 7.38
N LEU A 123 5.73 -1.18 8.35
CA LEU A 123 5.82 -0.10 9.33
C LEU A 123 7.06 -0.21 10.22
N VAL A 124 7.48 -1.43 10.58
CA VAL A 124 8.75 -1.67 11.28
C VAL A 124 9.92 -1.25 10.39
N PHE A 125 9.92 -1.61 9.11
CA PHE A 125 10.94 -1.17 8.16
C PHE A 125 10.97 0.35 8.01
N HIS A 126 9.83 1.01 7.88
CA HIS A 126 9.73 2.47 7.76
C HIS A 126 10.29 3.23 8.97
N VAL A 127 10.28 2.59 10.15
CA VAL A 127 10.85 3.15 11.38
C VAL A 127 12.35 2.88 11.47
N LEU A 128 12.79 1.66 11.15
CA LEU A 128 14.18 1.23 11.35
C LEU A 128 15.12 1.65 10.20
N VAL A 129 14.59 1.77 8.99
CA VAL A 129 15.32 2.04 7.75
C VAL A 129 14.57 3.16 7.02
N PRO A 130 14.71 4.43 7.45
CA PRO A 130 14.13 5.54 6.73
C PRO A 130 14.77 5.64 5.35
N VAL A 131 13.98 5.91 4.32
CA VAL A 131 14.44 5.98 2.92
C VAL A 131 13.88 7.24 2.29
N THR A 132 14.76 8.10 1.80
CA THR A 132 14.36 9.29 1.04
C THR A 132 13.78 8.88 -0.31
N PRO A 133 12.54 9.26 -0.63
CA PRO A 133 11.89 8.94 -1.90
C PRO A 133 12.55 9.71 -3.07
N PRO A 134 12.37 9.24 -4.32
CA PRO A 134 13.05 9.86 -5.48
C PRO A 134 12.80 11.37 -5.63
N ARG A 135 11.60 11.85 -5.31
CA ARG A 135 11.22 13.28 -5.40
C ARG A 135 11.96 14.19 -4.41
N LEU A 136 12.50 13.63 -3.33
CA LEU A 136 13.21 14.37 -2.28
C LEU A 136 14.73 14.14 -2.34
N LEU A 137 15.19 13.12 -3.06
CA LEU A 137 16.61 12.82 -3.20
C LEU A 137 17.24 13.77 -4.23
N SER A 138 17.93 14.79 -3.73
CA SER A 138 18.51 15.87 -4.56
C SER A 138 19.43 15.38 -5.69
N SER A 139 20.13 14.25 -5.51
CA SER A 139 21.03 13.67 -6.51
C SER A 139 20.31 13.17 -7.78
N LEU A 140 19.00 12.95 -7.73
CA LEU A 140 18.22 12.47 -8.87
C LEU A 140 17.59 13.59 -9.70
N GLY A 141 17.44 14.80 -9.14
CA GLY A 141 16.83 15.94 -9.82
C GLY A 141 15.38 15.71 -10.28
N MET A 142 14.68 14.74 -9.67
CA MET A 142 13.29 14.42 -9.97
C MET A 142 12.33 15.46 -9.38
N VAL A 143 11.16 15.61 -10.01
CA VAL A 143 10.17 16.62 -9.65
C VAL A 143 9.22 16.07 -8.59
N ASP A 144 9.00 16.82 -7.50
CA ASP A 144 7.86 16.59 -6.61
C ASP A 144 6.57 17.09 -7.27
N THR A 145 5.94 16.22 -8.05
CA THR A 145 4.75 16.54 -8.84
C THR A 145 3.54 16.83 -7.97
N GLY A 146 3.47 16.25 -6.77
CA GLY A 146 2.39 16.50 -5.82
C GLY A 146 2.47 17.91 -5.27
N HIS A 147 3.68 18.34 -4.90
CA HIS A 147 3.94 19.71 -4.45
C HIS A 147 3.73 20.72 -5.58
N ALA A 148 4.32 20.47 -6.76
CA ALA A 148 4.23 21.36 -7.91
C ALA A 148 2.79 21.54 -8.44
N GLY A 149 1.97 20.49 -8.37
CA GLY A 149 0.58 20.52 -8.80
C GLY A 149 -0.42 20.96 -7.72
N GLY A 150 0.02 21.21 -6.48
CA GLY A 150 -0.85 21.59 -5.36
C GLY A 150 -1.80 20.47 -4.87
N VAL A 151 -1.48 19.20 -5.14
CA VAL A 151 -2.29 18.02 -4.75
C VAL A 151 -1.53 17.13 -3.77
N SER A 152 -0.50 17.65 -3.09
CA SER A 152 0.31 16.86 -2.15
C SER A 152 -0.48 16.49 -0.90
N ILE A 153 -0.56 15.19 -0.59
CA ILE A 153 -1.14 14.71 0.68
C ILE A 153 -0.39 15.21 1.90
N TYR A 154 0.89 15.54 1.73
CA TYR A 154 1.77 15.99 2.81
C TYR A 154 1.55 17.45 3.19
N GLN A 155 0.93 18.24 2.31
CA GLN A 155 0.49 19.60 2.62
C GLN A 155 -0.86 19.65 3.36
N ALA A 156 -1.59 18.53 3.45
CA ALA A 156 -2.86 18.50 4.16
C ALA A 156 -2.62 18.58 5.70
N PRO A 157 -3.26 19.50 6.44
CA PRO A 157 -2.94 19.74 7.86
C PRO A 157 -3.02 18.49 8.77
N VAL A 158 -4.01 17.64 8.51
CA VAL A 158 -4.25 16.42 9.32
C VAL A 158 -3.61 15.18 8.68
N LEU A 159 -3.72 15.02 7.35
CA LEU A 159 -3.19 13.83 6.67
C LEU A 159 -1.67 13.91 6.45
N GLY A 160 -1.12 15.11 6.30
CA GLY A 160 0.31 15.37 6.17
C GLY A 160 1.06 15.13 7.47
N SER A 161 0.54 15.61 8.59
CA SER A 161 1.10 15.30 9.92
C SER A 161 1.00 13.80 10.26
N MET A 162 0.06 13.07 9.63
CA MET A 162 -0.13 11.62 9.77
C MET A 162 0.65 10.76 8.76
N SER A 163 1.31 11.35 7.77
CA SER A 163 2.09 10.63 6.75
C SER A 163 3.60 10.86 6.92
N ASN A 164 4.41 9.85 6.59
CA ASN A 164 5.87 9.92 6.66
C ASN A 164 6.42 10.00 5.24
N GLU A 165 7.03 11.14 4.89
CA GLU A 165 7.60 11.36 3.56
C GLU A 165 8.82 10.46 3.28
N TYR A 166 9.52 9.99 4.32
CA TYR A 166 10.75 9.18 4.26
C TYR A 166 10.50 7.69 4.47
N ALA A 167 9.29 7.23 4.15
CA ALA A 167 8.85 5.84 4.27
C ALA A 167 8.67 5.20 2.88
N ALA A 168 9.67 5.34 2.01
CA ALA A 168 9.58 4.83 0.64
C ALA A 168 9.60 3.29 0.57
N MET A 169 10.57 2.62 1.22
CA MET A 169 10.70 1.16 1.16
C MET A 169 10.19 0.46 2.42
N PRO A 170 9.34 -0.58 2.33
CA PRO A 170 8.68 -1.12 1.14
C PRO A 170 7.42 -0.32 0.75
N SER A 171 7.04 -0.37 -0.54
CA SER A 171 5.85 0.34 -1.02
C SER A 171 4.55 -0.36 -0.61
N LEU A 172 3.86 0.22 0.38
CA LEU A 172 2.53 -0.23 0.80
C LEU A 172 1.48 -0.03 -0.31
N HIS A 173 1.59 1.02 -1.13
CA HIS A 173 0.68 1.27 -2.24
C HIS A 173 0.67 0.10 -3.24
N VAL A 174 1.85 -0.27 -3.73
CA VAL A 174 2.00 -1.37 -4.70
C VAL A 174 1.62 -2.70 -4.05
N GLY A 175 2.07 -2.94 -2.82
CA GLY A 175 1.75 -4.15 -2.07
C GLY A 175 0.25 -4.35 -1.88
N TRP A 176 -0.47 -3.34 -1.37
CA TRP A 176 -1.91 -3.42 -1.13
C TRP A 176 -2.66 -3.58 -2.45
N ALA A 177 -2.29 -2.86 -3.51
CA ALA A 177 -2.92 -3.00 -4.81
C ALA A 177 -2.78 -4.43 -5.36
N LEU A 178 -1.61 -5.05 -5.20
CA LEU A 178 -1.37 -6.45 -5.55
C LEU A 178 -2.19 -7.41 -4.68
N LEU A 179 -2.26 -7.15 -3.37
CA LEU A 179 -3.07 -7.95 -2.43
C LEU A 179 -4.52 -8.02 -2.90
N LEU A 180 -5.13 -6.86 -3.17
CA LEU A 180 -6.52 -6.78 -3.62
C LEU A 180 -6.70 -7.54 -4.93
N ALA A 181 -5.79 -7.38 -5.88
CA ALA A 181 -5.85 -8.07 -7.16
C ALA A 181 -5.83 -9.60 -6.97
N VAL A 182 -4.87 -10.13 -6.21
CA VAL A 182 -4.74 -11.58 -5.95
C VAL A 182 -5.97 -12.13 -5.25
N VAL A 183 -6.48 -11.44 -4.23
CA VAL A 183 -7.66 -11.88 -3.48
C VAL A 183 -8.90 -11.87 -4.36
N LEU A 184 -9.13 -10.80 -5.14
CA LEU A 184 -10.30 -10.67 -5.99
C LEU A 184 -10.29 -11.66 -7.16
N ILE A 185 -9.12 -11.89 -7.77
CA ILE A 185 -8.94 -12.94 -8.80
C ILE A 185 -9.26 -14.31 -8.20
N SER A 186 -8.84 -14.57 -6.97
CA SER A 186 -9.09 -15.85 -6.29
C SER A 186 -10.55 -16.02 -5.87
N ALA A 187 -11.22 -14.95 -5.45
CA ALA A 187 -12.59 -14.96 -4.95
C ALA A 187 -13.66 -14.93 -6.05
N CYS A 188 -13.31 -14.45 -7.24
CA CYS A 188 -14.22 -14.29 -8.38
C CYS A 188 -14.01 -15.38 -9.45
N ARG A 189 -15.11 -15.76 -10.13
CA ARG A 189 -15.09 -16.77 -11.22
C ARG A 189 -15.26 -16.18 -12.63
N SER A 190 -15.60 -14.90 -12.73
CA SER A 190 -15.81 -14.21 -14.02
C SER A 190 -14.50 -14.12 -14.83
N ARG A 191 -14.60 -14.18 -16.16
CA ARG A 191 -13.46 -13.93 -17.06
C ARG A 191 -12.83 -12.54 -16.86
N TRP A 192 -13.65 -11.57 -16.43
CA TRP A 192 -13.23 -10.19 -16.17
C TRP A 192 -12.39 -10.03 -14.89
N ARG A 193 -12.24 -11.08 -14.07
CA ARG A 193 -11.45 -11.01 -12.83
C ARG A 193 -10.00 -10.60 -13.06
N TRP A 194 -9.45 -10.89 -14.24
CA TRP A 194 -8.08 -10.53 -14.60
C TRP A 194 -7.87 -9.02 -14.79
N LEU A 195 -8.94 -8.25 -15.00
CA LEU A 195 -8.85 -6.79 -15.04
C LEU A 195 -8.32 -6.21 -13.72
N TRP A 196 -8.44 -6.94 -12.60
CA TRP A 196 -7.86 -6.50 -11.33
C TRP A 196 -6.33 -6.40 -11.36
N VAL A 197 -5.64 -7.02 -12.32
CA VAL A 197 -4.19 -6.82 -12.54
C VAL A 197 -3.88 -5.38 -12.96
N LEU A 198 -4.83 -4.66 -13.58
CA LEU A 198 -4.63 -3.27 -13.96
C LEU A 198 -4.43 -2.36 -12.73
N HIS A 199 -4.99 -2.72 -11.58
CA HIS A 199 -4.88 -1.90 -10.37
C HIS A 199 -3.44 -1.80 -9.84
N PRO A 200 -2.70 -2.89 -9.57
CA PRO A 200 -1.29 -2.81 -9.17
C PRO A 200 -0.39 -2.21 -10.26
N LEU A 201 -0.67 -2.46 -11.55
CA LEU A 201 0.09 -1.83 -12.64
C LEU A 201 -0.10 -0.31 -12.69
N ALA A 202 -1.35 0.16 -12.58
CA ALA A 202 -1.66 1.58 -12.49
C ALA A 202 -1.05 2.20 -11.23
N THR A 203 -1.12 1.50 -10.09
CA THR A 203 -0.53 1.98 -8.83
C THR A 203 0.99 2.10 -8.96
N LEU A 204 1.67 1.10 -9.52
CA LEU A 204 3.11 1.12 -9.76
C LEU A 204 3.51 2.29 -10.69
N PHE A 205 2.78 2.45 -11.79
CA PHE A 205 3.00 3.57 -12.70
C PHE A 205 2.86 4.90 -11.95
N VAL A 206 1.76 5.09 -11.22
CA VAL A 206 1.48 6.33 -10.49
C VAL A 206 2.61 6.66 -9.52
N VAL A 207 3.07 5.70 -8.71
CA VAL A 207 4.08 5.99 -7.69
C VAL A 207 5.46 6.26 -8.27
N VAL A 208 5.82 5.61 -9.38
CA VAL A 208 7.10 5.84 -10.07
C VAL A 208 7.06 7.16 -10.85
N SER A 209 5.98 7.44 -11.59
CA SER A 209 5.86 8.68 -12.38
C SER A 209 5.78 9.93 -11.51
N THR A 210 5.24 9.81 -10.30
CA THR A 210 5.17 10.90 -9.30
C THR A 210 6.39 10.93 -8.37
N ALA A 211 7.42 10.10 -8.64
CA ALA A 211 8.65 10.05 -7.88
C ALA A 211 8.46 9.76 -6.37
N ASN A 212 7.39 9.04 -6.03
CA ASN A 212 7.11 8.64 -4.65
C ASN A 212 7.83 7.35 -4.25
N HIS A 213 8.14 6.48 -5.22
CA HIS A 213 8.76 5.18 -4.97
C HIS A 213 9.75 4.78 -6.07
N TYR A 214 10.78 4.06 -5.66
CA TYR A 214 11.71 3.32 -6.53
C TYR A 214 11.06 2.01 -7.04
N TRP A 215 11.62 1.39 -8.09
CA TRP A 215 11.17 0.06 -8.51
C TRP A 215 11.35 -0.99 -7.41
N LEU A 216 12.47 -0.96 -6.69
CA LEU A 216 12.75 -1.87 -5.58
C LEU A 216 11.77 -1.72 -4.43
N ASP A 217 11.23 -0.52 -4.18
CA ASP A 217 10.15 -0.34 -3.19
C ASP A 217 8.92 -1.16 -3.57
N GLY A 218 8.54 -1.09 -4.86
CA GLY A 218 7.42 -1.83 -5.43
C GLY A 218 7.65 -3.34 -5.37
N LEU A 219 8.86 -3.80 -5.67
CA LEU A 219 9.25 -5.21 -5.58
C LEU A 219 9.23 -5.71 -4.13
N ALA A 220 9.79 -4.94 -3.20
CA ALA A 220 9.80 -5.28 -1.78
C ALA A 220 8.37 -5.36 -1.21
N GLY A 221 7.53 -4.37 -1.53
CA GLY A 221 6.11 -4.36 -1.12
C GLY A 221 5.32 -5.53 -1.71
N SER A 222 5.55 -5.86 -2.97
CA SER A 222 4.93 -7.01 -3.64
C SER A 222 5.36 -8.34 -3.01
N THR A 223 6.65 -8.51 -2.77
CA THR A 223 7.22 -9.71 -2.13
C THR A 223 6.66 -9.90 -0.73
N LEU A 224 6.62 -8.83 0.06
CA LEU A 224 6.08 -8.84 1.41
C LEU A 224 4.61 -9.29 1.45
N VAL A 225 3.79 -8.74 0.54
CA VAL A 225 2.37 -9.11 0.44
C VAL A 225 2.18 -10.53 -0.05
N VAL A 226 2.94 -10.99 -1.04
CA VAL A 226 2.87 -12.38 -1.53
C VAL A 226 3.23 -13.36 -0.41
N ALA A 227 4.28 -13.06 0.35
CA ALA A 227 4.65 -13.85 1.52
C ALA A 227 3.54 -13.85 2.58
N ALA A 228 2.96 -12.70 2.89
CA ALA A 228 1.85 -12.59 3.85
C ALA A 228 0.61 -13.37 3.38
N LEU A 229 0.25 -13.28 2.09
CA LEU A 229 -0.85 -14.05 1.50
C LEU A 229 -0.60 -15.56 1.57
N TRP A 230 0.64 -16.01 1.34
CA TRP A 230 1.02 -17.40 1.43
C TRP A 230 0.95 -17.92 2.88
N LEU A 231 1.55 -17.19 3.83
CA LEU A 231 1.59 -17.56 5.25
C LEU A 231 0.21 -17.57 5.91
N THR A 232 -0.69 -16.67 5.48
CA THR A 232 -2.03 -16.53 6.08
C THR A 232 -3.10 -17.36 5.40
N ARG A 233 -2.75 -18.08 4.32
CA ARG A 233 -3.67 -18.97 3.63
C ARG A 233 -4.09 -20.10 4.58
N ALA A 234 -5.40 -20.28 4.75
CA ALA A 234 -5.92 -21.40 5.53
C ALA A 234 -5.45 -22.71 4.88
N ARG A 235 -4.68 -23.51 5.63
CA ARG A 235 -4.37 -24.88 5.25
C ARG A 235 -5.69 -25.65 5.33
N ARG A 236 -6.10 -26.26 4.22
CA ARG A 236 -7.19 -27.24 4.25
C ARG A 236 -6.61 -28.48 4.91
N THR A 237 -6.85 -28.64 6.20
CA THR A 237 -6.70 -29.92 6.92
C THR A 237 -7.91 -30.78 6.63
#